data_AF-A0A916RB19-F1
#
_entry.id   AF-A0A916RB19-F1
#
_cell.length_a   1.000
_cell.length_b   1.000
_cell.length_c   1.000
_cell.angle_alpha   90.00
_cell.angle_beta   90.00
_cell.angle_gamma   90.00
#
_symmetry.space_group_name_H-M   'P 1'
#
loop_
_entity.id
_entity.type
_entity.pdbx_description
1 polymer ?
#
loop_
_entity_poly.entity_id
_entity_poly.type
_entity_poly.pdbx_seq_one_letter_code
_entity_poly.pdbx_strand_id
1 'polypeptide(L)' 'MSFVVEIQPEILPQTDSSVGIDLGIKTFATFSNGEKINAPKPLKKRIKK' A
#
# COMPACT_ATOMS: atom_id res chain seq x y z
N MET A 1 -11.71 -0.89 21.36
CA MET A 1 -12.83 -0.10 20.82
C MET A 1 -12.40 0.37 19.44
N SER A 2 -13.21 0.12 18.40
CA SER A 2 -12.94 0.50 17.01
C SER A 2 -14.17 1.25 16.52
N PHE A 3 -13.98 2.40 15.88
CA PHE A 3 -15.05 3.18 15.29
C PHE A 3 -14.61 3.64 13.90
N VAL A 4 -15.59 3.73 12.99
CA VAL A 4 -15.37 4.22 11.64
C VAL A 4 -15.88 5.66 11.59
N VAL A 5 -15.07 6.56 11.05
CA VAL A 5 -15.46 7.95 10.83
C VAL A 5 -15.45 8.19 9.34
N GLU A 6 -16.55 8.74 8.83
CA GLU A 6 -16.63 9.27 7.49
C GLU A 6 -16.26 10.75 7.52
N ILE A 7 -15.40 11.17 6.60
CA ILE A 7 -15.00 12.56 6.43
C ILE A 7 -15.25 12.99 4.99
N GLN A 8 -15.52 14.28 4.80
CA GLN A 8 -15.65 14.86 3.47
C GLN A 8 -14.26 14.94 2.82
N PRO A 9 -14.06 14.39 1.61
CA PRO A 9 -12.76 14.48 0.93
C PRO A 9 -12.47 15.92 0.51
N GLU A 10 -11.24 16.37 0.74
CA GLU A 10 -10.74 17.67 0.29
C GLU A 10 -10.23 17.55 -1.16
N ILE A 11 -10.60 18.52 -2.00
CA ILE A 11 -10.06 18.62 -3.37
C ILE A 11 -8.70 19.29 -3.28
N LEU A 12 -7.65 18.52 -3.52
CA LEU A 12 -6.28 19.03 -3.58
C LEU A 12 -6.00 19.66 -4.96
N PRO A 13 -5.09 20.65 -5.05
CA PRO A 13 -4.63 21.18 -6.34
C PRO A 13 -4.05 20.07 -7.22
N GLN A 14 -4.27 20.18 -8.53
CA GLN A 14 -3.64 19.28 -9.49
C GLN A 14 -2.12 19.50 -9.49
N THR A 15 -1.37 18.40 -9.59
CA THR A 15 0.09 18.43 -9.75
C THR A 15 0.48 17.53 -10.92
N ASP A 16 1.64 17.80 -11.52
CA ASP A 16 2.22 16.93 -12.56
C ASP A 16 2.95 15.71 -11.96
N SER A 17 2.88 15.53 -10.64
CA SER A 17 3.52 14.42 -9.94
C SER A 17 2.67 13.16 -10.05
N SER A 18 3.34 12.02 -10.26
CA SER A 18 2.70 10.71 -10.20
C SER A 18 3.48 9.79 -9.24
N VAL A 19 2.74 8.94 -8.52
CA VAL A 19 3.29 7.92 -7.64
C VAL A 19 2.82 6.55 -8.13
N GLY A 20 3.75 5.61 -8.22
CA GLY A 20 3.46 4.23 -8.61
C GLY A 20 3.65 3.31 -7.40
N ILE A 21 2.74 2.35 -7.23
CA ILE A 21 2.83 1.33 -6.19
C ILE A 21 2.55 -0.03 -6.84
N ASP A 22 3.48 -0.97 -6.67
CA ASP A 22 3.29 -2.39 -7.03
C ASP A 22 3.24 -3.23 -5.75
N LEU A 23 2.24 -4.10 -5.64
CA LEU A 23 2.01 -4.93 -4.45
C LEU A 23 2.33 -6.40 -4.72
N GLY A 24 3.05 -7.05 -3.81
CA GLY A 24 3.55 -8.40 -4.02
C GLY A 24 3.60 -9.29 -2.78
N ILE A 25 3.86 -10.57 -3.00
CA ILE A 25 3.89 -11.60 -1.94
C ILE A 25 5.22 -11.57 -1.17
N LYS A 26 6.34 -11.36 -1.87
CA LYS A 26 7.69 -11.31 -1.27
C LYS A 26 8.02 -9.89 -0.81
N THR A 27 7.85 -8.94 -1.72
CA THR A 27 7.95 -7.51 -1.47
C THR A 27 6.53 -6.99 -1.36
N PHE A 28 6.13 -6.54 -0.17
CA PHE A 28 4.78 -6.07 0.10
C PHE A 28 4.42 -4.88 -0.79
N ALA A 29 5.32 -3.90 -0.88
CA ALA A 29 5.14 -2.73 -1.73
C ALA A 29 6.48 -2.31 -2.35
N THR A 30 6.46 -2.01 -3.65
CA THR A 30 7.53 -1.30 -4.36
C THR A 30 7.01 0.06 -4.79
N PHE A 31 7.73 1.13 -4.46
CA PHE A 31 7.39 2.49 -4.83
C PHE A 31 8.12 2.93 -6.10
N SER A 32 7.57 3.93 -6.80
CA SER A 32 8.18 4.48 -8.02
C SER A 32 9.58 5.10 -7.81
N ASN A 33 9.94 5.42 -6.57
CA ASN A 33 11.29 5.86 -6.20
C ASN A 33 12.29 4.69 -6.01
N GLY A 34 11.85 3.44 -6.21
CA GLY A 34 12.66 2.23 -6.05
C GLY A 34 12.71 1.66 -4.63
N GLU A 35 12.11 2.34 -3.64
CA GLU A 35 11.99 1.84 -2.27
C GLU A 35 11.15 0.55 -2.25
N LYS A 36 11.55 -0.40 -1.39
CA LYS A 36 10.94 -1.72 -1.27
C LYS A 36 10.66 -2.06 0.18
N ILE A 37 9.39 -2.30 0.46
CA ILE A 37 8.93 -2.77 1.77
C ILE A 37 8.79 -4.30 1.69
N ASN A 38 9.61 -5.04 2.45
CA ASN A 38 9.51 -6.50 2.50
C ASN A 38 8.25 -6.93 3.24
N ALA A 39 7.62 -8.01 2.77
CA ALA A 39 6.46 -8.57 3.47
C ALA A 39 6.88 -9.18 4.82
N PRO A 40 6.04 -9.09 5.87
CA PRO A 40 6.33 -9.70 7.16
C PRO A 40 6.41 -11.23 7.06
N LYS A 41 7.37 -11.84 7.77
CA LYS A 41 7.47 -13.30 7.91
C LYS A 41 6.40 -13.78 8.92
N PRO A 42 5.57 -14.81 8.68
CA PRO A 42 5.18 -15.46 7.43
C PRO A 42 3.69 -15.27 7.05
N LEU A 43 3.43 -14.78 5.84
CA LEU A 43 2.17 -14.98 5.08
C LEU A 43 1.91 -16.45 4.68
N LYS A 44 2.82 -17.38 5.02
CA LYS A 44 2.78 -18.80 4.62
C LYS A 44 1.61 -19.61 5.21
N LYS A 45 0.94 -19.15 6.28
CA LYS A 45 -0.14 -19.94 6.89
C LYS A 45 -1.41 -20.04 6.02
N ARG A 46 -1.58 -19.19 5.01
CA ARG A 46 -2.82 -19.11 4.21
C ARG A 46 -2.64 -19.17 2.70
N ILE A 47 -1.40 -19.16 2.19
CA ILE A 47 -1.12 -19.44 0.77
C ILE A 47 -1.06 -20.97 0.62
N LYS A 48 -2.23 -21.62 0.55
CA LYS A 48 -2.33 -23.01 0.06
C LYS A 48 -2.44 -22.95 -1.47
N LYS A 49 -1.66 -23.78 -2.15
CA LYS A 49 -1.79 -24.05 -3.58
C LYS A 49 -3.05 -24.85 -3.85
#